data_AF-A0A967CKP1-F1
#
_entry.id   AF-A0A967CKP1-F1
#
_cell.length_a   1.000
_cell.length_b   1.000
_cell.length_c   1.000
_cell.angle_alpha   90.00
_cell.angle_beta   90.00
_cell.angle_gamma   90.00
#
_symmetry.space_group_name_H-M   'P 1'
#
loop_
_entity.id
_entity.type
_entity.pdbx_description
1 polymer ?
#
loop_
_entity_poly.entity_id
_entity_poly.type
_entity_poly.pdbx_seq_one_letter_code
_entity_poly.pdbx_strand_id
1 'polypeptide(L)' 'EQPLYRIEKRPKLRNKQGEYAVIGMDGQILKRGHDLKTVLRVLERKLIRVVR' A
#
# COMPACT_ATOMS: atom_id res chain seq x y z
N GLU A 1 -11.25 9.33 -12.83
CA GLU A 1 -9.78 9.41 -12.69
C GLU A 1 -9.29 8.16 -11.98
N GLN A 2 -8.36 7.38 -12.56
CA GLN A 2 -7.85 6.14 -11.97
C GLN A 2 -6.63 6.45 -11.07
N PRO A 3 -6.57 5.95 -9.83
CA PRO A 3 -5.45 6.22 -8.94
C PRO A 3 -4.18 5.52 -9.43
N LEU A 4 -3.06 6.26 -9.46
CA LEU A 4 -1.73 5.71 -9.82
C LEU A 4 -1.24 4.66 -8.81
N TYR A 5 -1.62 4.82 -7.54
CA TYR A 5 -1.30 3.90 -6.47
C TYR A 5 -2.53 3.67 -5.59
N ARG A 6 -2.72 2.43 -5.15
CA ARG A 6 -3.75 2.04 -4.20
C ARG A 6 -3.10 1.51 -2.92
N ILE A 7 -3.59 1.98 -1.78
CA ILE A 7 -3.20 1.44 -0.48
C ILE A 7 -4.32 0.54 0.01
N GLU A 8 -4.00 -0.71 0.33
CA GLU A 8 -4.96 -1.66 0.87
C GLU A 8 -4.57 -2.09 2.27
N LYS A 9 -5.59 -2.20 3.14
CA LYS A 9 -5.49 -2.84 4.44
C LYS A 9 -6.20 -4.20 4.40
N ARG A 10 -5.47 -5.29 4.62
CA ARG A 10 -5.95 -6.67 4.66
C ARG A 10 -5.67 -7.29 6.04
N PRO A 11 -6.56 -7.09 7.04
CA PRO A 11 -6.35 -7.56 8.42
C PRO A 11 -6.07 -9.06 8.54
N LYS A 12 -6.64 -9.88 7.63
CA LYS A 12 -6.39 -11.33 7.54
C LYS A 12 -4.91 -11.71 7.34
N LEU A 13 -4.08 -10.77 6.91
CA LEU A 13 -2.64 -10.95 6.69
C LEU A 13 -1.78 -10.31 7.78
N ARG A 14 -2.38 -9.73 8.84
CA ARG A 14 -1.66 -9.04 9.91
C ARG A 14 -0.55 -9.88 10.53
N ASN A 15 -0.79 -11.16 10.78
CA ASN A 15 0.19 -12.06 11.39
C ASN A 15 1.00 -12.88 10.35
N LYS A 16 0.89 -12.54 9.07
CA LYS A 16 1.59 -13.21 7.98
C LYS A 16 2.57 -12.21 7.35
N GLN A 17 2.31 -11.87 6.09
CA GLN A 17 3.05 -10.95 5.24
C GLN A 17 2.82 -9.45 5.54
N GLY A 18 1.93 -9.11 6.47
CA GLY A 18 1.59 -7.72 6.83
C GLY A 18 0.23 -7.25 6.31
N GLU A 19 -0.46 -6.44 7.12
CA GLU A 19 -1.81 -5.96 6.82
C GLU A 19 -1.85 -4.81 5.81
N TYR A 20 -0.77 -4.08 5.59
CA TYR A 20 -0.74 -2.94 4.66
C TYR A 20 0.00 -3.28 3.37
N ALA A 21 -0.51 -2.83 2.24
CA ALA A 21 0.15 -2.95 0.93
C ALA A 21 -0.05 -1.71 0.07
N VAL A 22 0.98 -1.35 -0.71
CA VAL A 22 0.92 -0.38 -1.80
C VAL A 22 0.90 -1.13 -3.13
N ILE A 23 -0.07 -0.81 -3.97
CA ILE A 23 -0.35 -1.44 -5.25
C ILE A 23 -0.22 -0.39 -6.35
N GLY A 24 0.54 -0.68 -7.40
CA GLY A 24 0.67 0.16 -8.60
C GLY A 24 -0.45 -0.03 -9.61
N MET A 25 -0.33 0.66 -10.75
CA MET A 25 -1.35 0.71 -11.81
C MET A 25 -1.77 -0.69 -12.33
N ASP A 26 -0.81 -1.59 -12.52
CA ASP A 26 -1.05 -2.94 -13.08
C ASP A 26 -1.37 -4.00 -12.02
N GLY A 27 -1.73 -3.58 -10.79
CA GLY A 27 -1.96 -4.51 -9.69
C GLY A 27 -0.68 -5.05 -9.04
N GLN A 28 0.49 -4.59 -9.47
CA GLN A 28 1.78 -4.94 -8.86
C GLN A 28 1.86 -4.44 -7.42
N ILE A 29 2.27 -5.32 -6.48
CA ILE A 29 2.56 -4.93 -5.11
C ILE A 29 3.96 -4.30 -5.07
N LEU A 30 4.03 -3.00 -4.77
CA LEU A 30 5.30 -2.26 -4.63
C LEU A 30 5.93 -2.48 -3.26
N LYS A 31 5.10 -2.53 -2.21
CA LYS A 31 5.55 -2.81 -0.84
C LYS A 31 4.41 -3.40 -0.02
N ARG A 32 4.77 -4.25 0.95
CA ARG A 32 3.87 -4.81 1.95
C ARG A 32 4.55 -4.84 3.33
N GLY A 33 3.77 -4.68 4.39
CA GLY A 33 4.29 -4.72 5.77
C GLY A 33 3.22 -4.54 6.86
N HIS A 34 3.67 -4.64 8.10
CA HIS A 34 2.83 -4.49 9.30
C HIS A 34 2.66 -3.03 9.73
N ASP A 35 3.62 -2.17 9.36
CA ASP A 35 3.59 -0.75 9.67
C ASP A 35 3.25 0.07 8.43
N LEU A 36 2.19 0.87 8.51
CA LEU A 36 1.73 1.70 7.41
C LEU A 36 2.79 2.74 7.04
N LYS A 37 3.44 3.39 8.00
CA LYS A 37 4.44 4.45 7.73
C LYS A 37 5.59 3.91 6.89
N THR A 38 6.11 2.74 7.24
CA THR A 38 7.17 2.05 6.51
C THR A 38 6.73 1.63 5.11
N VAL A 39 5.48 1.16 4.97
CA VAL A 39 4.91 0.82 3.66
C VAL A 39 4.72 2.05 2.78
N LEU A 40 4.45 3.22 3.35
CA LEU A 40 4.28 4.46 2.58
C LEU A 40 5.60 5.08 2.12
N ARG A 41 6.77 4.67 2.65
CA ARG A 41 8.07 5.22 2.23
C ARG A 41 8.38 5.01 0.75
N VAL A 42 7.82 3.98 0.11
CA VAL A 42 7.94 3.80 -1.35
C VAL A 42 7.32 4.96 -2.14
N LEU A 43 6.44 5.73 -1.51
CA LEU A 43 5.75 6.86 -2.11
C LEU A 43 6.27 8.22 -1.62
N GLU A 44 7.32 8.28 -0.79
CA GLU A 44 7.83 9.52 -0.14
C GLU A 44 8.34 10.62 -1.11
N ARG A 45 8.20 10.45 -2.42
CA ARG A 45 8.45 11.51 -3.43
C ARG A 45 7.20 11.94 -4.21
N LYS A 46 6.01 11.38 -3.98
CA LYS A 46 4.78 11.68 -4.76
C LYS A 46 3.55 11.69 -3.86
N LEU A 47 2.71 12.72 -3.99
CA LEU A 47 1.45 12.92 -3.24
C LEU A 47 0.59 11.63 -3.24
N ILE A 48 0.12 11.23 -2.05
CA ILE A 48 -0.58 9.96 -1.82
C ILE A 48 -2.05 10.23 -1.51
N ARG A 49 -2.96 9.53 -2.19
CA ARG A 49 -4.40 9.51 -1.88
C ARG A 49 -4.81 8.10 -1.45
N VAL A 50 -5.33 7.96 -0.23
CA VAL A 50 -5.89 6.69 0.27
C VAL A 50 -7.26 6.50 -0.36
N VAL A 51 -7.50 5.32 -0.96
CA VAL A 51 -8.83 4.89 -1.42
C VAL A 51 -9.35 3.84 -0.46
N ARG A 52 -10.62 3.95 -0.06
CA ARG A 52 -11.29 3.06 0.90
C ARG A 52 -11.67 1.74 0.26
#